data_AF-A0A8S2TWI8-F1
#
_entry.id   AF-A0A8S2TWI8-F1
#
_cell.length_a   1.000
_cell.length_b   1.000
_cell.length_c   1.000
_cell.angle_alpha   90.00
_cell.angle_beta   90.00
_cell.angle_gamma   90.00
#
_symmetry.space_group_name_H-M   'P 1'
#
loop_
_entity.id
_entity.type
_entity.pdbx_description
1 polymer ?
#
loop_
_entity_poly.entity_id
_entity_poly.type
_entity_poly.pdbx_seq_one_letter_code
_entity_poly.pdbx_strand_id
1 'polypeptide(L)'
;MPYEGLSMTFYVPSHLNYPLNDFENGLILFVHDNNEIPFIAKNTIRLRPGLAHTITYRKSQTIFLPKPYTNCTTVVGKNLRHIYEVIYDSQYAHQVAYSEAL
;
A
#
# COMPACT_ATOMS: atom_id res chain seq x y z
N MET A 1 -9.93 -16.40 23.34
CA MET A 1 -10.44 -16.58 21.96
C MET A 1 -9.25 -16.42 21.04
N PRO A 2 -8.97 -17.37 20.12
CA PRO A 2 -7.85 -17.20 19.21
C PRO A 2 -8.18 -16.02 18.29
N TYR A 3 -7.29 -15.03 18.24
CA TYR A 3 -7.40 -13.94 17.27
C TYR A 3 -7.00 -14.52 15.91
N GLU A 4 -7.99 -14.86 15.08
CA GLU A 4 -7.76 -15.26 13.70
C GLU A 4 -7.30 -14.03 12.90
N GLY A 5 -5.99 -13.89 12.74
CA GLY A 5 -5.38 -12.75 12.06
C GLY A 5 -3.89 -12.96 11.83
N LEU A 6 -3.26 -12.01 11.13
CA LEU A 6 -1.83 -12.04 10.87
C LEU A 6 -1.06 -11.72 12.16
N SER A 7 -0.26 -12.68 12.63
CA SER A 7 0.66 -12.49 13.75
C SER A 7 2.10 -12.59 13.25
N MET A 8 2.89 -11.54 13.49
CA MET A 8 4.27 -11.44 13.05
C MET A 8 5.14 -10.87 14.16
N THR A 9 6.38 -11.34 14.22
CA THR A 9 7.42 -10.79 15.10
C THR A 9 8.59 -10.35 14.24
N PHE A 10 9.03 -9.11 14.42
CA PHE A 10 10.12 -8.52 13.66
C PHE A 10 11.29 -8.20 14.57
N TYR A 11 12.50 -8.45 14.08
CA TYR A 11 13.74 -7.97 14.69
C TYR A 11 14.14 -6.64 14.04
N VAL A 12 14.32 -5.60 14.86
CA VAL A 12 14.72 -4.25 14.40
C VAL A 12 16.12 -3.94 14.94
N PRO A 13 17.17 -3.93 14.11
CA PRO A 13 18.53 -3.65 14.56
C PRO A 13 18.70 -2.15 14.81
N SER A 14 18.67 -1.74 16.09
CA SER A 14 18.82 -0.33 16.48
C SER A 14 20.20 0.26 16.19
N HIS A 15 21.23 -0.58 16.12
CA HIS A 15 22.64 -0.20 15.96
C HIS A 15 23.05 0.05 14.49
N LEU A 16 22.18 -0.25 13.52
CA LEU A 16 22.45 -0.06 12.09
C LEU A 16 21.79 1.20 11.50
N ASN A 17 21.20 2.07 12.35
CA ASN A 17 20.55 3.27 11.86
C ASN A 17 21.56 4.33 11.44
N TYR A 18 21.31 4.95 10.29
CA TYR A 18 22.09 6.06 9.76
C TYR A 18 21.59 7.36 10.39
N PRO A 19 22.34 7.97 11.33
CA PRO A 19 21.84 9.06 12.16
C PRO A 19 21.54 10.37 11.39
N LEU A 20 21.95 10.46 10.12
CA LEU A 20 21.70 11.62 9.25
C LEU A 20 20.54 11.41 8.27
N ASN A 21 20.00 10.18 8.16
CA ASN A 21 18.97 9.82 7.18
C ASN A 21 17.69 9.29 7.84
N ASP A 22 17.82 8.64 9.01
CA ASP A 22 16.70 8.12 9.79
C ASP A 22 16.69 8.74 11.20
N PHE A 23 15.84 9.74 11.38
CA PHE A 23 15.60 10.36 12.70
C PHE A 23 14.67 9.53 13.60
N GLU A 24 14.05 8.48 13.05
CA GLU A 24 13.09 7.63 13.77
C GLU A 24 13.34 6.15 13.49
N ASN A 25 13.74 5.42 14.53
CA ASN A 25 13.92 3.98 14.47
C ASN A 25 12.56 3.29 14.64
N GLY A 26 12.18 2.42 13.69
CA GLY A 26 10.93 1.68 13.82
C GLY A 26 10.59 0.83 12.62
N LEU A 27 9.39 0.26 12.68
CA LEU A 27 8.78 -0.45 11.56
C LEU A 27 7.73 0.45 10.93
N ILE A 28 7.62 0.37 9.61
CA ILE A 28 6.56 1.03 8.86
C ILE A 28 5.58 -0.06 8.42
N LEU A 29 4.32 0.07 8.84
CA LEU A 29 3.23 -0.77 8.42
C LEU A 29 2.37 -0.04 7.39
N PHE A 30 2.03 -0.73 6.31
CA PHE A 30 1.10 -0.28 5.28
C PHE A 30 0.18 -1.45 4.92
N VAL A 31 -1.13 -1.17 4.80
CA VAL A 31 -2.13 -2.18 4.41
C VAL A 31 -2.75 -1.70 3.10
N HIS A 32 -2.70 -2.54 2.07
CA HIS A 32 -3.19 -2.23 0.74
C HIS A 32 -3.85 -3.44 0.09
N ASP A 33 -4.57 -3.22 -1.00
CA ASP A 33 -5.09 -4.33 -1.81
C ASP A 33 -3.95 -5.01 -2.59
N ASN A 34 -4.09 -6.29 -2.90
CA ASN A 34 -3.07 -7.08 -3.61
C ASN A 34 -2.71 -6.49 -4.98
N ASN A 35 -3.67 -5.79 -5.59
CA ASN A 35 -3.51 -5.16 -6.89
C ASN A 35 -3.05 -3.71 -6.80
N GLU A 36 -2.89 -3.14 -5.61
CA GLU A 36 -2.44 -1.77 -5.41
C GLU A 36 -0.94 -1.72 -5.14
N ILE A 37 -0.30 -0.67 -5.65
CA ILE A 37 1.11 -0.40 -5.39
C ILE A 37 1.29 0.01 -3.92
N PRO A 38 2.25 -0.58 -3.19
CA PRO A 38 2.56 -0.19 -1.82
C PRO A 38 3.25 1.18 -1.77
N PHE A 39 2.48 2.26 -1.69
CA PHE A 39 3.02 3.63 -1.65
C PHE A 39 3.39 4.07 -0.22
N ILE A 40 4.50 3.54 0.29
CA ILE A 40 4.97 3.71 1.68
C ILE A 40 5.33 5.15 2.09
N ALA A 41 5.38 6.09 1.15
CA ALA A 41 5.60 7.50 1.45
C ALA A 41 4.38 8.20 2.06
N LYS A 42 3.18 7.62 1.93
CA LYS A 42 1.93 8.18 2.47
C LYS A 42 1.08 7.10 3.15
N ASN A 43 0.23 7.51 4.09
CA ASN A 43 -0.75 6.65 4.76
C ASN A 43 -0.14 5.43 5.47
N THR A 44 1.05 5.58 6.04
CA THR A 44 1.71 4.52 6.80
C THR A 44 1.52 4.68 8.30
N ILE A 45 1.62 3.56 9.01
CA ILE A 45 1.59 3.49 10.47
C ILE A 45 3.01 3.19 10.94
N ARG A 46 3.57 4.05 11.78
CA ARG A 46 4.88 3.81 12.39
C ARG A 46 4.71 3.02 13.67
N LEU A 47 5.42 1.90 13.79
CA LEU A 47 5.39 1.02 14.95
C LEU A 47 6.71 1.11 15.70
N ARG A 48 6.62 1.42 16.99
CA ARG A 48 7.78 1.49 17.88
C ARG A 48 8.32 0.08 18.19
N PRO A 49 9.63 -0.18 18.06
CA PRO A 49 10.22 -1.45 18.46
C PRO A 49 10.06 -1.73 19.96
N GLY A 50 10.13 -3.00 20.36
CA GLY A 50 10.08 -3.42 21.76
C GLY A 50 8.68 -3.44 22.40
N LEU A 51 7.64 -3.15 21.62
CA LEU A 51 6.23 -3.22 22.05
C LEU A 51 5.45 -4.17 21.15
N ALA A 52 4.48 -4.86 21.73
CA ALA A 52 3.48 -5.60 20.97
C ALA A 52 2.41 -4.62 20.45
N HIS A 53 2.16 -4.66 19.14
CA HIS A 53 1.15 -3.81 18.49
C HIS A 53 0.00 -4.68 18.00
N THR A 54 -1.24 -4.27 18.30
CA THR A 54 -2.44 -4.87 17.74
C THR A 54 -3.08 -3.86 16.79
N ILE A 55 -3.23 -4.23 15.52
CA ILE A 55 -3.78 -3.36 14.49
C ILE A 55 -5.14 -3.90 14.07
N THR A 56 -6.16 -3.07 14.26
CA THR A 56 -7.51 -3.33 13.77
C THR A 56 -7.77 -2.44 12.57
N TYR A 57 -8.29 -3.01 11.48
CA TYR A 57 -8.66 -2.25 10.29
C TYR A 57 -10.12 -2.52 9.90
N ARG A 58 -10.72 -1.55 9.22
CA ARG A 58 -12.05 -1.66 8.63
C ARG A 58 -11.94 -1.42 7.14
N LYS A 59 -12.25 -2.43 6.32
CA LYS A 59 -12.33 -2.26 4.87
C LYS A 59 -13.56 -1.41 4.53
N SER A 60 -13.36 -0.38 3.71
CA SER A 60 -14.43 0.44 3.13
C SER A 60 -14.19 0.53 1.64
N GLN A 61 -15.24 0.40 0.84
CA GLN A 61 -15.18 0.49 -0.62
C GLN A 61 -16.13 1.58 -1.10
N THR A 62 -15.65 2.39 -2.04
CA THR A 62 -16.45 3.44 -2.69
C THR A 62 -16.46 3.15 -4.19
N ILE A 63 -17.65 3.12 -4.78
CA ILE A 63 -17.84 2.85 -6.22
C ILE A 63 -18.43 4.12 -6.84
N PHE A 64 -17.82 4.57 -7.94
CA PHE A 64 -18.28 5.73 -8.71
C PHE A 64 -18.84 5.29 -10.05
N LEU A 65 -19.92 5.92 -10.49
CA LEU A 65 -20.48 5.71 -11.83
C LEU A 65 -19.56 6.36 -12.87
N PRO A 66 -19.32 5.74 -14.04
CA PRO A 66 -18.52 6.35 -15.11
C PRO A 66 -19.25 7.54 -15.76
N LYS A 67 -18.66 8.13 -16.80
CA LYS A 67 -19.30 9.19 -17.59
C LYS A 67 -20.70 8.75 -18.08
N PRO A 68 -21.70 9.64 -18.09
CA PRO A 68 -21.63 11.09 -17.85
C PRO A 68 -21.73 11.51 -16.38
N TYR A 69 -21.87 10.57 -15.44
CA TYR A 69 -22.16 10.88 -14.04
C TYR A 69 -20.94 11.36 -13.27
N THR A 70 -19.76 10.82 -13.58
CA THR A 70 -18.49 11.30 -13.02
C THR A 70 -17.38 11.30 -14.07
N ASN A 71 -16.28 11.98 -13.76
CA ASN A 71 -15.05 11.93 -14.56
C ASN A 71 -14.08 10.82 -14.09
N CYS A 72 -14.51 9.91 -13.22
CA CYS A 72 -13.69 8.78 -12.81
C CYS A 72 -13.42 7.86 -14.02
N THR A 73 -12.18 7.38 -14.10
CA THR A 73 -11.73 6.43 -15.13
C THR A 73 -11.02 5.28 -14.43
N THR A 74 -11.28 4.05 -14.89
CA THR A 74 -10.56 2.84 -14.48
C THR A 74 -9.28 2.65 -15.29
N VAL A 75 -9.10 3.42 -16.37
CA VAL A 75 -7.96 3.34 -17.28
C VAL A 75 -7.01 4.51 -17.03
N VAL A 76 -5.73 4.19 -16.86
CA VAL A 76 -4.65 5.19 -16.80
C VAL A 76 -4.51 5.85 -18.18
N GLY A 77 -4.56 7.18 -18.22
CA GLY A 77 -4.38 7.92 -19.47
C GLY A 77 -3.05 7.60 -20.14
N LYS A 78 -3.02 7.51 -21.48
CA LYS A 78 -1.84 7.13 -22.28
C LYS A 78 -0.56 7.90 -21.90
N ASN A 79 -0.69 9.17 -21.51
CA ASN A 79 0.44 10.03 -21.14
C ASN A 79 1.07 9.68 -19.79
N LEU A 80 0.33 9.00 -18.90
CA LEU A 80 0.81 8.55 -17.59
C LEU A 80 1.21 7.07 -17.60
N ARG A 81 0.76 6.32 -18.60
CA ARG A 81 1.02 4.88 -18.75
C ARG A 81 2.50 4.55 -18.65
N HIS A 82 3.35 5.30 -19.35
CA HIS A 82 4.79 5.03 -19.37
C HIS A 82 5.47 5.26 -18.01
N ILE A 83 4.98 6.23 -17.22
CA ILE A 83 5.49 6.48 -15.86
C ILE A 83 5.10 5.33 -14.93
N TYR A 84 3.88 4.83 -15.05
CA TYR A 84 3.42 3.69 -14.25
C TYR A 84 4.12 2.38 -14.63
N GLU A 85 4.32 2.11 -15.92
CA GLU A 85 5.05 0.93 -16.40
C GLU A 85 6.52 0.96 -15.96
N VAL A 86 7.22 2.09 -16.10
CA VAL A 86 8.64 2.19 -15.73
C VAL A 86 8.87 2.04 -14.22
N ILE A 87 7.96 2.54 -13.38
CA ILE A 87 8.13 2.49 -11.93
C ILE A 87 7.60 1.16 -11.35
N TYR A 88 6.62 0.52 -11.99
CA TYR A 88 5.83 -0.57 -11.39
C TYR A 88 5.56 -1.76 -12.34
N ASP A 89 6.48 -2.02 -13.27
CA ASP A 89 6.43 -2.96 -14.42
C ASP A 89 5.66 -4.29 -14.17
N SER A 90 5.77 -4.90 -12.98
CA SER A 90 5.09 -6.16 -12.65
C SER A 90 3.66 -6.03 -12.10
N GLN A 91 3.28 -4.87 -11.54
CA GLN A 91 1.98 -4.66 -10.89
C GLN A 91 0.98 -3.92 -11.79
N TYR A 92 1.46 -3.15 -12.78
CA TYR A 92 0.60 -2.50 -13.78
C TYR A 92 -0.16 -3.52 -14.66
N ALA A 93 0.49 -4.61 -15.06
CA ALA A 93 -0.11 -5.66 -15.88
C ALA A 93 -1.35 -6.31 -15.24
N HIS A 94 -1.35 -6.44 -13.91
CA HIS A 94 -2.48 -7.01 -13.17
C HIS A 94 -3.66 -6.04 -13.05
N GLN A 95 -3.44 -4.74 -12.85
CA GLN A 95 -4.53 -3.76 -12.77
C GLN A 95 -5.28 -3.59 -14.10
N VAL A 96 -4.58 -3.63 -15.23
CA VAL A 96 -5.20 -3.50 -16.55
C VAL A 96 -6.05 -4.72 -16.91
N ALA A 97 -5.57 -5.93 -16.61
CA ALA A 97 -6.28 -7.18 -16.90
C ALA A 97 -7.66 -7.28 -16.21
N TYR A 98 -7.83 -6.71 -15.02
CA TYR A 98 -9.13 -6.67 -14.34
C TYR A 98 -10.09 -5.63 -14.91
N SER A 99 -9.58 -4.55 -15.51
CA SER A 99 -10.41 -3.52 -16.14
C SER A 99 -11.01 -3.93 -17.49
N GLU A 100 -10.45 -4.98 -18.11
CA GLU A 100 -10.93 -5.55 -19.39
C GLU A 100 -11.85 -6.77 -19.19
N ALA A 101 -11.98 -7.26 -17.95
CA ALA A 101 -12.78 -8.44 -17.60
C ALA A 101 -14.14 -8.10 -16.96
N LEU A 102 -14.48 -6.81 -16.84
CA LEU A 102 -15.77 -6.26 -16.40
C LEU A 102 -16.37 -5.39 -17.50
#